data_AF-A0A2V6B552-F1
#
_entry.id   AF-A0A2V6B552-F1
#
_cell.length_a   1.000
_cell.length_b   1.000
_cell.length_c   1.000
_cell.angle_alpha   90.00
_cell.angle_beta   90.00
_cell.angle_gamma   90.00
#
_symmetry.space_group_name_H-M   'P 1'
#
loop_
_entity.id
_entity.type
_entity.pdbx_description
1 polymer ?
#
loop_
_entity_poly.entity_id
_entity_poly.type
_entity_poly.pdbx_seq_one_letter_code
_entity_poly.pdbx_strand_id
1 'polypeptide(L)'
;MLAPFFAATGPARPARNDRDPFSAPIAPGSPFGVTLVDVGARAGLSSRCVFGGEYVKHWIVETTGCGIAFFDYDDDGWLDIFQVNGTTLEGFPKGQEPTNHLYHNNRDGTFTDVTVKAGLARTGWGQGVCIGDYDNDGFDDLFVTYWGENALYHNNGDGTFADVTEKAGLAQRGARPRWNTGCCFLDYDKDGRLDLFVANYVDFDLAHTPAPGEGKYC
;
A
#
# COMPACT_ATOMS: atom_id res chain seq x y z
N MET A 1 23.06 17.94 -36.12
CA MET A 1 22.60 19.20 -35.47
C MET A 1 21.69 18.76 -34.34
N LEU A 2 22.26 18.59 -33.14
CA LEU A 2 21.56 18.08 -31.95
C LEU A 2 20.89 19.24 -31.22
N ALA A 3 19.57 19.13 -30.98
CA ALA A 3 18.84 20.07 -30.14
C ALA A 3 19.23 19.87 -28.67
N PRO A 4 19.38 20.93 -27.87
CA PRO A 4 19.71 20.82 -26.46
C PRO A 4 18.49 20.36 -25.66
N PHE A 5 18.72 19.41 -24.74
CA PHE A 5 17.79 19.05 -23.68
C PHE A 5 17.58 20.25 -22.76
N PHE A 6 16.35 20.76 -22.71
CA PHE A 6 15.92 21.63 -21.60
C PHE A 6 15.57 20.73 -20.41
N ALA A 7 16.45 20.71 -19.40
CA ALA A 7 16.06 20.25 -18.07
C ALA A 7 15.13 21.31 -17.48
N ALA A 8 13.83 21.02 -17.41
CA ALA A 8 12.92 21.81 -16.61
C ALA A 8 13.34 21.63 -15.14
N THR A 9 14.01 22.62 -14.57
CA THR A 9 14.21 22.72 -13.13
C THR A 9 12.85 22.95 -12.51
N GLY A 10 12.20 21.88 -12.04
CA GLY A 10 11.07 22.00 -11.13
C GLY A 10 11.44 22.89 -9.94
N PRO A 11 10.46 23.52 -9.28
CA PRO A 11 10.74 24.38 -8.14
C PRO A 11 11.60 23.62 -7.12
N ALA A 12 12.61 24.30 -6.60
CA ALA A 12 13.47 23.75 -5.56
C ALA A 12 12.60 23.22 -4.41
N ARG A 13 12.96 22.03 -3.91
CA ARG A 13 12.35 21.42 -2.71
C ARG A 13 12.18 22.51 -1.64
N PRO A 14 10.95 22.83 -1.19
CA PRO A 14 10.80 23.73 -0.06
C PRO A 14 11.58 23.13 1.11
N ALA A 15 12.34 23.97 1.82
CA ALA A 15 13.05 23.54 3.01
C ALA A 15 12.09 22.77 3.92
N ARG A 16 12.50 21.60 4.39
CA ARG A 16 11.72 20.80 5.33
C ARG A 16 11.36 21.74 6.48
N ASN A 17 10.08 22.03 6.67
CA ASN A 17 9.67 22.74 7.86
C ASN A 17 9.84 21.73 8.99
N ASP A 18 10.92 21.84 9.76
CA ASP A 18 11.21 20.97 10.90
C ASP A 18 10.16 21.11 12.02
N ARG A 19 9.20 22.02 11.84
CA ARG A 19 7.95 22.08 12.58
C ARG A 19 6.88 21.34 11.80
N ASP A 20 6.93 20.02 11.85
CA ASP A 20 5.76 19.21 11.54
C ASP A 20 4.63 19.65 12.50
N PRO A 21 3.51 20.21 12.04
CA PRO A 21 2.42 20.64 12.90
C PRO A 21 1.80 19.49 13.72
N PHE A 22 2.10 18.23 13.38
CA PHE A 22 1.71 17.04 14.13
C PHE A 22 2.76 16.56 15.14
N SER A 23 3.98 17.11 15.10
CA SER A 23 5.06 16.76 16.04
C SER A 23 4.95 17.46 17.40
N ALA A 24 4.03 18.41 17.56
CA ALA A 24 3.71 19.00 18.85
C ALA A 24 2.79 18.05 19.65
N PRO A 25 3.16 17.65 20.88
CA PRO A 25 2.24 16.92 21.74
C PRO A 25 0.94 17.71 21.90
N ILE A 26 -0.21 17.03 21.87
CA ILE A 26 -1.47 17.65 22.30
C ILE A 26 -1.24 18.17 23.72
N ALA A 27 -1.51 19.45 23.95
CA ALA A 27 -1.21 20.12 25.21
C ALA A 27 -1.78 19.33 26.41
N PRO A 28 -1.03 19.22 27.53
CA PRO A 28 -1.55 18.63 28.76
C PRO A 28 -2.88 19.31 29.14
N GLY A 29 -3.89 18.52 29.48
CA GLY A 29 -5.24 19.04 29.82
C GLY A 29 -6.33 18.71 28.81
N SER A 30 -6.15 17.69 27.95
CA SER A 30 -7.28 17.14 27.19
C SER A 30 -8.38 16.71 28.17
N PRO A 31 -9.68 16.91 27.84
CA PRO A 31 -10.80 16.57 28.72
C PRO A 31 -10.90 15.06 29.00
N PHE A 32 -10.07 14.25 28.32
CA PHE A 32 -10.03 12.79 28.44
C PHE A 32 -8.90 12.29 29.34
N GLY A 33 -8.03 13.16 29.87
CA GLY A 33 -6.93 12.76 30.75
C GLY A 33 -5.83 11.91 30.07
N VAL A 34 -5.77 11.93 28.73
CA VAL A 34 -4.79 11.18 27.94
C VAL A 34 -3.96 12.11 27.05
N THR A 35 -2.72 11.69 26.79
CA THR A 35 -1.78 12.34 25.86
C THR A 35 -1.50 11.39 24.70
N LEU A 36 -1.74 11.84 23.48
CA LEU A 36 -1.29 11.14 22.28
C LEU A 36 0.13 11.58 21.96
N VAL A 37 1.02 10.61 21.69
CA VAL A 37 2.41 10.85 21.31
C VAL A 37 2.71 10.07 20.04
N ASP A 38 3.45 10.70 19.12
CA ASP A 38 3.98 10.00 17.96
C ASP A 38 5.09 9.05 18.42
N VAL A 39 4.96 7.78 18.04
CA VAL A 39 5.92 6.72 18.36
C VAL A 39 6.49 6.05 17.13
N GLY A 40 6.09 6.42 15.92
CA GLY A 40 6.39 5.66 14.69
C GLY A 40 7.89 5.42 14.52
N ALA A 41 8.67 6.49 14.60
CA ALA A 41 10.13 6.41 14.46
C ALA A 41 10.79 5.52 15.53
N ARG A 42 10.38 5.65 16.81
CA ARG A 42 10.96 4.83 17.91
C ARG A 42 10.47 3.39 17.90
N ALA A 43 9.30 3.14 17.32
CA ALA A 43 8.74 1.81 17.13
C ALA A 43 9.30 1.11 15.87
N GLY A 44 10.15 1.75 15.07
CA GLY A 44 10.68 1.19 13.82
C GLY A 44 9.75 1.35 12.60
N LEU A 45 8.58 1.97 12.77
CA LEU A 45 7.59 2.22 11.72
C LEU A 45 7.87 3.55 11.03
N SER A 46 8.87 3.55 10.15
CA SER A 46 9.39 4.77 9.52
C SER A 46 9.27 4.81 8.00
N SER A 47 8.62 3.82 7.38
CA SER A 47 8.42 3.84 5.94
C SER A 47 7.54 5.00 5.51
N ARG A 48 7.81 5.49 4.31
CA ARG A 48 6.99 6.51 3.67
C ARG A 48 5.90 5.82 2.87
N CYS A 49 4.65 6.14 3.18
CA CYS A 49 3.52 5.81 2.32
C CYS A 49 3.51 6.76 1.11
N VAL A 50 3.62 6.20 -0.09
CA VAL A 50 3.60 6.90 -1.38
C VAL A 50 2.33 6.50 -2.12
N PHE A 51 1.61 7.45 -2.70
CA PHE A 51 0.38 7.21 -3.47
C PHE A 51 0.13 8.39 -4.44
N GLY A 52 1.08 8.65 -5.32
CA GLY A 52 1.09 9.80 -6.25
C GLY A 52 2.01 10.93 -5.81
N GLY A 53 2.02 12.05 -6.55
CA GLY A 53 2.94 13.17 -6.33
C GLY A 53 2.93 13.75 -4.90
N GLU A 54 4.07 14.19 -4.37
CA GLU A 54 4.19 14.65 -2.97
C GLU A 54 3.44 15.96 -2.70
N TYR A 55 3.48 16.90 -3.65
CA TYR A 55 2.96 18.26 -3.46
C TYR A 55 1.80 18.61 -4.40
N VAL A 56 1.68 17.89 -5.51
CA VAL A 56 0.68 18.14 -6.54
C VAL A 56 0.07 16.81 -6.93
N LYS A 57 -1.25 16.81 -7.06
CA LYS A 57 -2.07 15.69 -7.49
C LYS A 57 -2.85 16.18 -8.70
N HIS A 58 -2.61 15.58 -9.85
CA HIS A 58 -3.32 15.92 -11.09
C HIS A 58 -4.55 15.04 -11.27
N TRP A 59 -4.49 13.80 -10.81
CA TRP A 59 -5.55 12.83 -11.04
C TRP A 59 -6.09 12.23 -9.75
N ILE A 60 -7.35 11.79 -9.78
CA ILE A 60 -8.03 11.20 -8.62
C ILE A 60 -7.29 9.96 -8.09
N VAL A 61 -6.61 9.20 -8.95
CA VAL A 61 -5.80 8.02 -8.58
C VAL A 61 -4.66 8.36 -7.62
N GLU A 62 -4.23 9.62 -7.62
CA GLU A 62 -3.17 10.13 -6.75
C GLU A 62 -3.68 10.62 -5.38
N THR A 63 -4.99 10.51 -5.13
CA THR A 63 -5.61 10.93 -3.87
C THR A 63 -6.03 9.76 -2.99
N THR A 64 -6.13 8.55 -3.56
CA THR A 64 -6.46 7.34 -2.83
C THR A 64 -5.20 6.80 -2.14
N GLY A 65 -5.18 6.85 -0.81
CA GLY A 65 -4.12 6.27 0.01
C GLY A 65 -4.09 4.74 -0.05
N CYS A 66 -3.13 4.16 0.66
CA CYS A 66 -2.89 2.72 0.71
C CYS A 66 -3.44 2.11 2.00
N GLY A 67 -3.87 0.85 1.93
CA GLY A 67 -4.36 0.07 3.07
C GLY A 67 -3.28 -0.43 4.02
N ILE A 68 -3.71 -0.86 5.20
CA ILE A 68 -2.88 -1.53 6.21
C ILE A 68 -3.63 -2.76 6.72
N ALA A 69 -2.90 -3.83 7.04
CA ALA A 69 -3.42 -5.02 7.70
C ALA A 69 -2.67 -5.25 9.01
N PHE A 70 -3.41 -5.73 10.01
CA PHE A 70 -2.88 -6.25 11.26
C PHE A 70 -3.24 -7.72 11.33
N PHE A 71 -2.24 -8.60 11.38
CA PHE A 71 -2.41 -10.05 11.39
C PHE A 71 -1.15 -10.71 11.94
N ASP A 72 -1.25 -11.95 12.40
CA ASP A 72 -0.15 -12.74 12.93
C ASP A 72 0.45 -13.57 11.79
N TYR A 73 1.48 -13.04 11.11
CA TYR A 73 1.94 -13.65 9.85
C TYR A 73 2.79 -14.90 10.07
N ASP A 74 3.36 -15.06 11.27
CA ASP A 74 4.24 -16.17 11.65
C ASP A 74 3.69 -17.07 12.77
N ASP A 75 2.39 -16.94 13.10
CA ASP A 75 1.64 -17.72 14.10
C ASP A 75 2.32 -17.70 15.48
N ASP A 76 2.87 -16.54 15.85
CA ASP A 76 3.64 -16.36 17.07
C ASP A 76 2.78 -15.86 18.26
N GLY A 77 1.51 -15.58 17.99
CA GLY A 77 0.48 -15.08 18.89
C GLY A 77 0.39 -13.56 18.98
N TRP A 78 1.14 -12.81 18.17
CA TRP A 78 1.17 -11.35 18.18
C TRP A 78 0.83 -10.76 16.81
N LEU A 79 0.08 -9.66 16.83
CA LEU A 79 -0.23 -8.96 15.59
C LEU A 79 1.00 -8.21 15.08
N ASP A 80 1.30 -8.46 13.82
CA ASP A 80 2.25 -7.76 12.97
C ASP A 80 1.54 -6.72 12.11
N ILE A 81 2.30 -5.99 11.30
CA ILE A 81 1.77 -4.92 10.46
C ILE A 81 2.21 -5.11 9.02
N PHE A 82 1.26 -5.21 8.10
CA PHE A 82 1.52 -5.09 6.68
C PHE A 82 0.97 -3.77 6.13
N GLN A 83 1.85 -2.95 5.57
CA GLN A 83 1.50 -1.68 4.95
C GLN A 83 1.62 -1.79 3.43
N VAL A 84 0.51 -1.56 2.74
CA VAL A 84 0.50 -1.40 1.29
C VAL A 84 1.16 -0.08 0.93
N ASN A 85 1.93 -0.07 -0.15
CA ASN A 85 2.55 1.12 -0.69
C ASN A 85 2.18 1.33 -2.15
N GLY A 86 2.37 2.55 -2.61
CA GLY A 86 2.02 2.99 -3.95
C GLY A 86 3.23 3.46 -4.74
N THR A 87 2.95 4.18 -5.81
CA THR A 87 3.97 4.80 -6.68
C THR A 87 3.49 6.19 -7.11
N THR A 88 4.20 6.84 -8.03
CA THR A 88 3.78 8.09 -8.67
C THR A 88 3.62 7.91 -10.17
N LEU A 89 2.93 8.84 -10.84
CA LEU A 89 2.76 8.80 -12.30
C LEU A 89 4.08 9.02 -13.03
N GLU A 90 4.99 9.80 -12.44
CA GLU A 90 6.35 10.03 -12.93
C GLU A 90 7.27 8.82 -12.70
N GLY A 91 6.87 7.90 -11.82
CA GLY A 91 7.68 6.78 -11.38
C GLY A 91 8.88 7.19 -10.53
N PHE A 92 9.73 6.20 -10.24
CA PHE A 92 10.96 6.38 -9.48
C PHE A 92 12.17 5.92 -10.29
N PRO A 93 13.38 6.42 -9.99
CA PRO A 93 14.60 5.81 -10.50
C PRO A 93 14.66 4.32 -10.14
N LYS A 94 15.23 3.51 -11.03
CA LYS A 94 15.36 2.06 -10.82
C LYS A 94 16.07 1.76 -9.50
N GLY A 95 15.46 0.90 -8.68
CA GLY A 95 15.93 0.52 -7.35
C GLY A 95 15.56 1.50 -6.23
N GLN A 96 14.77 2.52 -6.53
CA GLN A 96 14.25 3.49 -5.56
C GLN A 96 12.72 3.51 -5.51
N GLU A 97 12.07 2.58 -6.20
CA GLU A 97 10.64 2.38 -6.15
C GLU A 97 10.20 2.02 -4.71
N PRO A 98 9.15 2.66 -4.17
CA PRO A 98 8.55 2.25 -2.92
C PRO A 98 8.01 0.82 -3.02
N THR A 99 8.15 0.07 -1.94
CA THR A 99 7.59 -1.28 -1.81
C THR A 99 6.60 -1.31 -0.66
N ASN A 100 5.72 -2.31 -0.65
CA ASN A 100 4.97 -2.67 0.54
C ASN A 100 5.93 -2.96 1.70
N HIS A 101 5.43 -2.93 2.94
CA HIS A 101 6.23 -3.26 4.13
C HIS A 101 5.53 -4.27 5.02
N LEU A 102 6.23 -5.34 5.41
CA LEU A 102 5.85 -6.24 6.50
C LEU A 102 6.74 -5.97 7.70
N TYR A 103 6.13 -5.72 8.85
CA TYR A 103 6.77 -5.37 10.11
C TYR A 103 6.46 -6.43 11.16
N HIS A 104 7.47 -7.22 11.53
CA HIS A 104 7.38 -8.18 12.63
C HIS A 104 7.39 -7.47 13.98
N ASN A 105 6.49 -7.86 14.87
CA ASN A 105 6.33 -7.32 16.21
C ASN A 105 7.34 -7.92 17.19
N ASN A 106 8.28 -7.10 17.67
CA ASN A 106 9.32 -7.55 18.61
C ASN A 106 8.82 -7.76 20.04
N ARG A 107 7.51 -7.56 20.29
CA ARG A 107 6.83 -7.74 21.59
C ARG A 107 7.30 -6.79 22.70
N ASP A 108 7.98 -5.72 22.33
CA ASP A 108 8.48 -4.68 23.23
C ASP A 108 8.02 -3.26 22.82
N GLY A 109 7.03 -3.19 21.91
CA GLY A 109 6.55 -1.94 21.33
C GLY A 109 7.37 -1.45 20.14
N THR A 110 8.34 -2.25 19.67
CA THR A 110 9.08 -2.01 18.42
C THR A 110 8.76 -3.06 17.37
N PHE A 111 9.10 -2.74 16.13
CA PHE A 111 8.88 -3.58 14.96
C PHE A 111 10.15 -3.67 14.12
N THR A 112 10.33 -4.81 13.45
CA THR A 112 11.40 -5.05 12.49
C THR A 112 10.84 -5.22 11.10
N ASP A 113 11.34 -4.45 10.13
CA ASP A 113 11.00 -4.63 8.72
C ASP A 113 11.59 -5.95 8.21
N VAL A 114 10.71 -6.89 7.88
CA VAL A 114 11.05 -8.22 7.36
C VAL A 114 10.61 -8.40 5.90
N THR A 115 10.16 -7.34 5.24
CA THR A 115 9.53 -7.36 3.91
C THR A 115 10.29 -8.17 2.87
N VAL A 116 11.60 -7.91 2.73
CA VAL A 116 12.45 -8.58 1.74
C VAL A 116 12.63 -10.05 2.10
N LYS A 117 12.85 -10.35 3.39
CA LYS A 117 13.00 -11.71 3.88
C LYS A 117 11.72 -12.53 3.66
N ALA A 118 10.57 -11.91 3.87
CA ALA A 118 9.25 -12.51 3.70
C ALA A 118 8.81 -12.65 2.24
N GLY A 119 9.54 -12.07 1.28
CA GLY A 119 9.17 -12.15 -0.14
C GLY A 119 8.07 -11.16 -0.57
N LEU A 120 7.79 -10.13 0.22
CA LEU A 120 6.67 -9.21 0.02
C LEU A 120 7.08 -7.83 -0.54
N ALA A 121 8.32 -7.69 -1.02
CA ALA A 121 8.88 -6.43 -1.52
C ALA A 121 8.37 -6.08 -2.93
N ARG A 122 7.05 -5.90 -3.09
CA ARG A 122 6.40 -5.55 -4.35
C ARG A 122 6.19 -4.05 -4.47
N THR A 123 6.46 -3.51 -5.66
CA THR A 123 6.21 -2.13 -6.06
C THR A 123 4.91 -2.05 -6.88
N GLY A 124 4.37 -0.85 -7.04
CA GLY A 124 3.18 -0.61 -7.88
C GLY A 124 2.20 0.35 -7.20
N TRP A 125 1.05 0.58 -7.83
CA TRP A 125 0.03 1.47 -7.27
C TRP A 125 -0.91 0.72 -6.34
N GLY A 126 -0.42 0.31 -5.17
CA GLY A 126 -1.21 -0.43 -4.18
C GLY A 126 -2.39 0.39 -3.65
N GLN A 127 -3.47 -0.30 -3.27
CA GLN A 127 -4.72 0.32 -2.83
C GLN A 127 -5.18 -0.25 -1.49
N GLY A 128 -5.49 -1.54 -1.45
CA GLY A 128 -6.05 -2.21 -0.29
C GLY A 128 -5.40 -3.56 -0.04
N VAL A 129 -5.71 -4.13 1.11
CA VAL A 129 -5.24 -5.44 1.54
C VAL A 129 -6.34 -6.15 2.31
N CYS A 130 -6.43 -7.46 2.16
CA CYS A 130 -7.27 -8.34 2.96
C CYS A 130 -6.50 -9.61 3.30
N ILE A 131 -6.83 -10.18 4.46
CA ILE A 131 -6.19 -11.35 5.05
C ILE A 131 -7.20 -12.48 5.12
N GLY A 132 -6.75 -13.70 4.86
CA GLY A 132 -7.52 -14.91 5.16
C GLY A 132 -6.86 -16.16 4.59
N ASP A 133 -6.85 -17.22 5.39
CA ASP A 133 -6.49 -18.59 5.01
C ASP A 133 -7.43 -19.10 3.90
N TYR A 134 -7.09 -18.87 2.63
CA TYR A 134 -7.99 -19.16 1.51
C TYR A 134 -7.94 -20.63 1.08
N ASP A 135 -6.87 -21.34 1.42
CA ASP A 135 -6.67 -22.75 1.09
C ASP A 135 -6.82 -23.71 2.29
N ASN A 136 -7.20 -23.17 3.46
CA ASN A 136 -7.45 -23.88 4.71
C ASN A 136 -6.22 -24.66 5.21
N ASP A 137 -5.02 -24.11 5.04
CA ASP A 137 -3.77 -24.73 5.48
C ASP A 137 -3.38 -24.36 6.92
N GLY A 138 -4.12 -23.42 7.53
CA GLY A 138 -3.92 -22.94 8.89
C GLY A 138 -3.06 -21.67 8.98
N PHE A 139 -2.61 -21.11 7.86
CA PHE A 139 -1.83 -19.89 7.81
C PHE A 139 -2.58 -18.78 7.07
N ASP A 140 -2.58 -17.58 7.65
CA ASP A 140 -3.24 -16.44 7.03
C ASP A 140 -2.49 -15.99 5.76
N ASP A 141 -3.17 -16.04 4.62
CA ASP A 141 -2.70 -15.53 3.34
C ASP A 141 -3.03 -14.05 3.13
N LEU A 142 -2.40 -13.45 2.13
CA LEU A 142 -2.46 -12.01 1.88
C LEU A 142 -2.88 -11.71 0.43
N PHE A 143 -3.95 -10.95 0.26
CA PHE A 143 -4.32 -10.39 -1.04
C PHE A 143 -4.19 -8.87 -1.06
N VAL A 144 -3.48 -8.34 -2.06
CA VAL A 144 -3.22 -6.91 -2.22
C VAL A 144 -3.80 -6.42 -3.55
N THR A 145 -4.61 -5.38 -3.48
CA THR A 145 -5.21 -4.73 -4.65
C THR A 145 -4.33 -3.61 -5.18
N TYR A 146 -4.32 -3.44 -6.50
CA TYR A 146 -3.56 -2.40 -7.17
C TYR A 146 -4.42 -1.71 -8.24
N TRP A 147 -4.07 -0.47 -8.60
CA TRP A 147 -4.38 0.02 -9.95
C TRP A 147 -3.43 -0.68 -10.93
N GLY A 148 -3.95 -1.70 -11.61
CA GLY A 148 -3.18 -2.70 -12.35
C GLY A 148 -3.32 -4.10 -11.76
N GLU A 149 -2.25 -4.89 -11.83
CA GLU A 149 -2.26 -6.29 -11.43
C GLU A 149 -2.26 -6.45 -9.91
N ASN A 150 -3.30 -7.11 -9.40
CA ASN A 150 -3.40 -7.54 -8.00
C ASN A 150 -2.34 -8.60 -7.65
N ALA A 151 -2.13 -8.85 -6.36
CA ALA A 151 -1.25 -9.92 -5.91
C ALA A 151 -1.94 -10.79 -4.86
N LEU A 152 -1.95 -12.11 -5.06
CA LEU A 152 -2.28 -13.11 -4.04
C LEU A 152 -0.98 -13.77 -3.58
N TYR A 153 -0.73 -13.69 -2.29
CA TYR A 153 0.43 -14.27 -1.64
C TYR A 153 0.00 -15.40 -0.73
N HIS A 154 0.51 -16.59 -1.01
CA HIS A 154 0.36 -17.75 -0.15
C HIS A 154 1.39 -17.72 0.98
N ASN A 155 0.96 -17.88 2.22
CA ASN A 155 1.87 -18.00 3.37
C ASN A 155 2.45 -19.43 3.42
N ASN A 156 3.77 -19.56 3.39
CA ASN A 156 4.41 -20.88 3.37
C ASN A 156 4.52 -21.53 4.77
N GLY A 157 4.05 -20.85 5.83
CA GLY A 157 4.13 -21.31 7.22
C GLY A 157 5.52 -21.22 7.85
N ASP A 158 6.47 -20.57 7.18
CA ASP A 158 7.85 -20.35 7.65
C ASP A 158 8.23 -18.86 7.76
N GLY A 159 7.21 -17.99 7.76
CA GLY A 159 7.35 -16.53 7.75
C GLY A 159 7.72 -15.95 6.38
N THR A 160 7.57 -16.74 5.30
CA THR A 160 7.74 -16.29 3.92
C THR A 160 6.47 -16.48 3.10
N PHE A 161 6.36 -15.72 2.03
CA PHE A 161 5.21 -15.72 1.14
C PHE A 161 5.61 -16.03 -0.31
N ALA A 162 4.73 -16.74 -1.02
CA ALA A 162 4.86 -16.98 -2.45
C ALA A 162 3.78 -16.23 -3.23
N ASP A 163 4.16 -15.45 -4.26
CA ASP A 163 3.19 -14.89 -5.20
C ASP A 163 2.59 -16.01 -6.05
N VAL A 164 1.32 -16.32 -5.79
CA VAL A 164 0.55 -17.38 -6.48
C VAL A 164 -0.51 -16.80 -7.42
N THR A 165 -0.47 -15.49 -7.70
CA THR A 165 -1.48 -14.77 -8.49
C THR A 165 -1.80 -15.44 -9.82
N GLU A 166 -0.77 -15.82 -10.58
CA GLU A 166 -0.95 -16.48 -11.88
C GLU A 166 -1.49 -17.90 -11.72
N LYS A 167 -0.95 -18.66 -10.76
CA LYS A 167 -1.39 -20.03 -10.46
C LYS A 167 -2.85 -20.09 -10.01
N ALA A 168 -3.30 -19.08 -9.28
CA ALA A 168 -4.68 -18.91 -8.83
C ALA A 168 -5.61 -18.37 -9.94
N GLY A 169 -5.09 -18.06 -11.14
CA GLY A 169 -5.89 -17.55 -12.25
C GLY A 169 -6.34 -16.09 -12.08
N LEU A 170 -5.69 -15.32 -11.20
CA LEU A 170 -6.05 -13.94 -10.87
C LEU A 170 -5.27 -12.90 -11.68
N ALA A 171 -4.38 -13.33 -12.58
CA ALA A 171 -3.57 -12.45 -13.40
C ALA A 171 -4.42 -11.54 -14.30
N GLN A 172 -4.21 -10.23 -14.20
CA GLN A 172 -4.95 -9.22 -14.95
C GLN A 172 -4.13 -8.73 -16.16
N ARG A 173 -4.01 -9.56 -17.20
CA ARG A 173 -3.21 -9.29 -18.42
C ARG A 173 -3.90 -8.42 -19.48
N GLY A 174 -4.92 -7.66 -19.10
CA GLY A 174 -5.67 -6.81 -20.02
C GLY A 174 -4.86 -5.59 -20.47
N ALA A 175 -5.16 -5.07 -21.66
CA ALA A 175 -4.54 -3.84 -22.16
C ALA A 175 -4.93 -2.58 -21.35
N ARG A 176 -5.97 -2.67 -20.52
CA ARG A 176 -6.42 -1.60 -19.63
C ARG A 176 -6.28 -2.06 -18.17
N PRO A 177 -5.49 -1.36 -17.34
CA PRO A 177 -5.38 -1.68 -15.92
C PRO A 177 -6.71 -1.41 -15.23
N ARG A 178 -7.14 -2.34 -14.38
CA ARG A 178 -8.31 -2.13 -13.53
C ARG A 178 -7.90 -1.37 -12.28
N TRP A 179 -8.76 -0.50 -11.81
CA TRP A 179 -8.57 0.15 -10.53
C TRP A 179 -9.23 -0.66 -9.43
N ASN A 180 -8.49 -1.65 -8.92
CA ASN A 180 -8.91 -2.50 -7.82
C ASN A 180 -8.71 -1.75 -6.50
N THR A 181 -9.73 -1.68 -5.64
CA THR A 181 -9.64 -0.93 -4.37
C THR A 181 -9.88 -1.83 -3.17
N GLY A 182 -11.13 -2.03 -2.76
CA GLY A 182 -11.47 -2.91 -1.64
C GLY A 182 -11.37 -4.38 -2.03
N CYS A 183 -10.95 -5.21 -1.09
CA CYS A 183 -11.08 -6.66 -1.18
C CYS A 183 -11.54 -7.24 0.16
N CYS A 184 -12.15 -8.41 0.11
CA CYS A 184 -12.39 -9.22 1.30
C CYS A 184 -12.43 -10.70 0.96
N PHE A 185 -11.91 -11.50 1.88
CA PHE A 185 -12.18 -12.93 1.92
C PHE A 185 -13.46 -13.17 2.74
N LEU A 186 -14.31 -14.06 2.24
CA LEU A 186 -15.54 -14.49 2.91
C LEU A 186 -16.01 -15.83 2.35
N ASP A 187 -16.58 -16.70 3.17
CA ASP A 187 -17.26 -17.91 2.70
C ASP A 187 -18.67 -17.54 2.21
N TYR A 188 -18.79 -17.19 0.93
CA TYR A 188 -20.04 -16.64 0.36
C TYR A 188 -21.09 -17.72 0.14
N ASP A 189 -20.68 -18.90 -0.32
CA ASP A 189 -21.57 -20.01 -0.63
C ASP A 189 -21.73 -21.05 0.48
N LYS A 190 -20.98 -20.88 1.59
CA LYS A 190 -21.01 -21.72 2.80
C LYS A 190 -20.43 -23.11 2.59
N ASP A 191 -19.45 -23.24 1.71
CA ASP A 191 -18.74 -24.50 1.47
C ASP A 191 -17.55 -24.74 2.41
N GLY A 192 -17.24 -23.75 3.27
CA GLY A 192 -16.13 -23.79 4.21
C GLY A 192 -14.78 -23.42 3.61
N ARG A 193 -14.72 -22.91 2.39
CA ARG A 193 -13.56 -22.27 1.78
C ARG A 193 -13.83 -20.79 1.61
N LEU A 194 -12.79 -19.97 1.75
CA LEU A 194 -12.95 -18.53 1.56
C LEU A 194 -13.00 -18.18 0.07
N ASP A 195 -14.01 -17.41 -0.31
CA ASP A 195 -14.09 -16.73 -1.60
C ASP A 195 -13.44 -15.35 -1.53
N LEU A 196 -12.94 -14.88 -2.66
CA LEU A 196 -12.37 -13.53 -2.79
C LEU A 196 -13.34 -12.60 -3.52
N PHE A 197 -13.75 -11.52 -2.86
CA PHE A 197 -14.43 -10.39 -3.48
C PHE A 197 -13.46 -9.22 -3.71
N VAL A 198 -13.50 -8.62 -4.90
CA VAL A 198 -12.69 -7.44 -5.25
C VAL A 198 -13.57 -6.35 -5.85
N ALA A 199 -13.55 -5.16 -5.25
CA ALA A 199 -14.23 -3.98 -5.76
C ALA A 199 -13.34 -3.25 -6.79
N ASN A 200 -13.95 -2.79 -7.87
CA ASN A 200 -13.31 -1.91 -8.85
C ASN A 200 -13.98 -0.55 -8.81
N TYR A 201 -13.18 0.53 -8.75
CA TYR A 201 -13.72 1.84 -8.42
C TYR A 201 -14.20 2.63 -9.64
N VAL A 202 -13.27 3.07 -10.49
CA VAL A 202 -13.55 3.87 -11.69
C VAL A 202 -12.74 3.30 -12.86
N ASP A 203 -13.33 3.29 -14.06
CA ASP A 203 -12.59 3.05 -15.31
C ASP A 203 -11.72 4.27 -15.60
N PHE A 204 -10.48 4.24 -15.10
CA PHE A 204 -9.52 5.32 -15.23
C PHE A 204 -8.47 4.96 -16.29
N ASP A 205 -8.40 5.78 -17.33
CA ASP A 205 -7.46 5.65 -18.44
C ASP A 205 -6.75 6.98 -18.66
N LEU A 206 -5.46 7.06 -18.30
CA LEU A 206 -4.67 8.28 -18.46
C LEU A 206 -4.64 8.83 -19.89
N ALA A 207 -4.81 7.97 -20.90
CA ALA A 207 -4.77 8.42 -22.29
C ALA A 207 -6.06 9.16 -22.72
N HIS A 208 -7.17 8.90 -22.04
CA HIS A 208 -8.49 9.39 -22.44
C HIS A 208 -9.23 10.18 -21.36
N THR A 209 -8.78 10.14 -20.12
CA THR A 209 -9.37 10.92 -19.03
C THR A 209 -9.04 12.40 -19.26
N PRO A 210 -10.04 13.31 -19.34
CA PRO A 210 -9.78 14.74 -19.53
C PRO A 210 -9.00 15.33 -18.37
N ALA A 211 -8.04 16.22 -18.64
CA ALA A 211 -7.30 16.84 -17.56
C ALA A 211 -8.23 17.69 -16.66
N PRO A 212 -7.86 17.92 -15.39
CA PRO A 212 -8.63 18.79 -14.51
C PRO A 212 -8.86 20.16 -15.16
N GLY A 213 -10.12 20.59 -15.27
CA GLY A 213 -10.50 21.88 -15.87
C GLY A 213 -10.75 21.83 -17.38
N GLU A 214 -10.53 20.70 -18.05
CA GLU A 214 -10.84 20.54 -19.49
C GLU A 214 -12.28 20.04 -19.73
N GLY A 215 -12.97 19.57 -18.70
CA GLY A 215 -14.28 18.95 -18.80
C GLY A 215 -15.43 19.91 -18.45
N LYS A 216 -16.63 19.61 -18.93
CA LYS A 216 -17.85 20.34 -18.54
C LYS A 216 -18.21 20.17 -17.05
N TYR A 217 -17.68 19.12 -16.42
CA TYR A 217 -18.01 18.70 -15.05
C TYR A 217 -16.83 18.78 -14.07
N CYS A 218 -15.65 19.22 -14.54
CA CYS A 218 -14.45 19.49 -13.75
C CYS A 218 -13.61 20.55 -14.46
#